data_AF-A0A831R1N1-F1
#
_entry.id   AF-A0A831R1N1-F1
#
_cell.length_a   1.000
_cell.length_b   1.000
_cell.length_c   1.000
_cell.angle_alpha   90.00
_cell.angle_beta   90.00
_cell.angle_gamma   90.00
#
_symmetry.space_group_name_H-M   'P 1'
#
loop_
_entity.id
_entity.type
_entity.pdbx_description
1 polymer ?
#
loop_
_entity_poly.entity_id
_entity_poly.type
_entity_poly.pdbx_seq_one_letter_code
_entity_poly.pdbx_strand_id
1 'polypeptide(L)' 'MGTLLIILAILFLALIVILPLVEKYAPKGEVRNFGNLTRFIFPLMALLIVVQMVRYYFF' A
#
# COMPACT_ATOMS: atom_id res chain seq x y z
N MET A 1 9.10 4.59 -24.73
CA MET A 1 8.69 5.92 -24.22
C MET A 1 7.17 6.12 -24.20
N GLY A 2 6.43 5.79 -25.28
CA GLY A 2 4.97 5.95 -25.30
C GLY A 2 4.23 5.22 -24.17
N THR A 3 4.55 3.95 -23.92
CA THR A 3 3.90 3.16 -22.86
C THR A 3 4.12 3.73 -21.45
N LEU A 4 5.32 4.23 -21.16
CA LEU A 4 5.64 4.85 -19.87
C LEU A 4 4.82 6.13 -19.64
N LEU A 5 4.68 6.96 -20.67
CA LEU A 5 3.88 8.18 -20.60
C LEU A 5 2.39 7.88 -20.42
N ILE A 6 1.88 6.83 -21.07
CA ILE A 6 0.50 6.36 -20.90
C ILE A 6 0.25 5.87 -19.47
N ILE A 7 1.16 5.06 -18.93
CA ILE A 7 1.07 4.59 -17.54
C ILE A 7 1.05 5.78 -16.58
N LEU A 8 1.95 6.74 -16.75
CA LEU A 8 2.00 7.96 -15.95
C LEU A 8 0.71 8.77 -16.03
N ALA A 9 0.16 8.94 -17.23
CA ALA A 9 -1.10 9.68 -17.43
C ALA A 9 -2.28 8.98 -16.75
N ILE A 10 -2.37 7.65 -16.86
CA ILE A 10 -3.42 6.85 -16.20
C ILE A 10 -3.28 6.92 -14.68
N LEU A 11 -2.07 6.77 -14.15
CA LEU A 11 -1.81 6.87 -12.72
C LEU A 11 -2.15 8.27 -12.19
N PHE A 12 -1.84 9.33 -12.94
CA PHE A 12 -2.17 10.70 -12.58
C PHE A 12 -3.69 10.92 -12.55
N LEU A 13 -4.41 10.44 -13.56
CA LEU A 13 -5.87 10.45 -13.60
C LEU A 13 -6.48 9.64 -12.44
N ALA A 14 -5.91 8.48 -12.14
CA ALA A 14 -6.34 7.65 -11.03
C ALA A 14 -6.22 8.38 -9.70
N LEU A 15 -5.14 9.14 -9.46
CA LEU A 15 -5.04 9.99 -8.27
C LEU A 15 -6.13 11.06 -8.24
N ILE A 16 -6.39 11.74 -9.36
CA ILE A 16 -7.41 12.79 -9.43
C ILE A 16 -8.82 12.25 -9.18
N VAL A 17 -9.13 11.01 -9.57
CA VAL A 17 -10.46 10.43 -9.39
C VAL A 17 -10.60 9.72 -8.05
N ILE A 18 -9.61 8.88 -7.68
CA ILE A 18 -9.66 8.05 -6.49
C ILE A 18 -9.51 8.91 -5.23
N LEU A 19 -8.63 9.91 -5.22
CA LEU A 19 -8.40 10.76 -4.05
C LEU A 19 -9.68 11.47 -3.56
N PRO A 20 -10.44 12.22 -4.39
CA PRO A 20 -11.67 12.86 -3.95
C PRO A 20 -12.78 11.85 -3.65
N LEU A 21 -12.80 10.68 -4.30
CA LEU A 21 -13.72 9.60 -3.93
C LEU A 21 -13.43 9.12 -2.51
N VAL A 22 -12.16 8.85 -2.21
CA VAL A 22 -11.72 8.44 -0.88
C VAL A 22 -12.04 9.53 0.14
N GLU A 23 -11.78 10.81 -0.15
CA GLU A 23 -12.12 11.90 0.77
C GLU A 23 -13.63 12.08 0.97
N LYS A 24 -14.44 11.89 -0.09
CA LYS A 24 -15.89 12.06 -0.05
C LYS A 24 -16.58 10.90 0.69
N TYR A 25 -16.10 9.68 0.49
CA TYR A 25 -16.69 8.47 1.06
C TYR A 25 -15.96 7.96 2.29
N ALA A 26 -14.81 8.53 2.65
CA ALA A 26 -14.15 8.21 3.91
C ALA A 26 -15.03 8.68 5.08
N PRO A 27 -15.24 7.83 6.09
CA PRO A 27 -15.97 8.21 7.28
C PRO A 27 -15.26 9.37 7.99
N LYS A 28 -15.90 10.55 8.05
CA LYS A 28 -15.35 11.82 8.54
C LYS A 28 -15.14 11.91 10.06
N GLY A 29 -15.14 10.80 10.77
CA GLY A 29 -15.04 10.78 12.23
C GLY A 29 -14.53 9.47 12.80
N GLU A 30 -14.08 8.55 11.95
CA GLU A 30 -13.43 7.35 12.45
C GLU A 30 -12.03 7.74 12.87
N VAL A 31 -11.80 7.80 14.18
CA VAL A 31 -10.46 7.73 14.75
C VAL A 31 -9.92 6.37 14.33
N ARG A 32 -9.38 6.29 13.10
CA ARG A 32 -8.85 5.07 12.55
C ARG A 32 -7.75 4.65 13.50
N ASN A 33 -8.07 3.66 14.34
CA ASN A 33 -7.17 3.13 15.35
C ASN A 33 -6.14 2.25 14.63
N PHE A 34 -5.30 2.89 13.84
CA PHE A 34 -4.18 2.25 13.15
C PHE A 34 -3.17 1.69 14.15
N GLY A 35 -3.22 2.08 15.43
CA GLY A 35 -2.37 1.52 16.48
C GLY A 35 -2.43 -0.01 16.56
N ASN A 36 -3.61 -0.61 16.33
CA ASN A 36 -3.76 -2.07 16.31
C ASN A 36 -3.12 -2.69 15.07
N LEU A 37 -3.18 -2.02 13.92
CA LEU A 37 -2.60 -2.51 12.67
C LEU A 37 -1.07 -2.35 12.67
N THR A 38 -0.57 -1.21 13.16
CA THR A 38 0.85 -0.89 13.28
C THR A 38 1.59 -1.89 14.17
N ARG A 39 0.93 -2.44 15.20
CA ARG A 39 1.50 -3.48 16.06
C ARG A 39 1.91 -4.75 15.30
N PHE A 40 1.22 -5.07 14.20
CA PHE A 40 1.54 -6.24 13.38
C PHE A 40 2.59 -5.98 12.32
N ILE A 41 2.95 -4.72 12.04
CA ILE A 41 3.97 -4.39 11.03
C ILE A 41 5.31 -5.03 11.39
N PHE A 42 5.79 -4.86 12.62
CA PHE A 42 7.07 -5.44 13.06
C PHE A 42 7.12 -6.97 12.99
N PRO A 43 6.16 -7.74 13.54
CA PRO A 43 6.21 -9.20 13.46
C PRO A 43 6.02 -9.71 12.02
N LEU A 44 5.17 -9.07 11.21
CA LEU A 44 5.01 -9.46 9.80
C LEU A 44 6.28 -9.16 8.99
N MET A 45 6.96 -8.04 9.24
CA MET A 45 8.26 -7.74 8.62
C MET A 45 9.31 -8.78 9.01
N ALA A 46 9.40 -9.15 10.28
CA ALA A 46 10.32 -10.18 10.73
C ALA A 46 10.05 -11.52 10.04
N LEU A 47 8.77 -11.90 9.90
CA LEU A 47 8.37 -13.11 9.20
C LEU A 47 8.77 -13.06 7.73
N LEU A 48 8.52 -11.93 7.04
CA LEU A 48 8.93 -11.75 5.64
C LEU A 48 10.45 -11.87 5.45
N ILE A 49 11.25 -11.31 6.35
CA ILE A 49 12.71 -11.43 6.32
C ILE A 49 13.13 -12.90 6.46
N VAL A 50 12.54 -13.64 7.42
CA VAL A 50 12.84 -15.06 7.60
C VAL A 50 12.47 -15.88 6.35
N VAL A 51 11.27 -15.66 5.81
CA VAL A 51 10.83 -16.33 4.57
C VAL A 51 11.77 -16.03 3.41
N GLN A 52 12.22 -14.77 3.29
CA GLN A 52 13.14 -14.37 2.23
C GLN A 52 14.53 -14.99 2.41
N MET A 53 15.02 -15.12 3.65
CA MET A 53 16.27 -15.84 3.93
C MET A 53 16.14 -17.32 3.58
N VAL A 54 15.05 -17.98 3.98
CA VAL A 54 14.79 -19.38 3.62
C VAL A 54 14.76 -19.53 2.10
N ARG A 55 14.04 -18.63 1.41
CA ARG A 55 14.01 -18.62 -0.05
C ARG A 55 15.40 -18.45 -0.66
N TYR A 56 16.24 -17.57 -0.13
CA TYR A 56 17.58 -17.31 -0.68
C TYR A 56 18.56 -18.47 -0.46
N TYR A 57 18.47 -19.18 0.67
CA TYR A 57 19.42 -20.25 1.01
C TYR A 57 18.96 -21.65 0.59
N PHE A 58 17.65 -21.89 0.43
CA PHE A 58 17.09 -23.23 0.17
C PHE A 58 16.40 -23.38 -1.20
N PHE A 59 16.10 -22.30 -1.92
CA PHE A 59 15.47 -22.32 -3.25
C PHE A 59 16.28 -21.52 -4.27
#